data_AF-A0A926YZC9-F1
#
_entry.id   AF-A0A926YZC9-F1
#
_cell.length_a   1.000
_cell.length_b   1.000
_cell.length_c   1.000
_cell.angle_alpha   90.00
_cell.angle_beta   90.00
_cell.angle_gamma   90.00
#
_symmetry.space_group_name_H-M   'P 1'
#
loop_
_entity.id
_entity.type
_entity.pdbx_description
1 polymer ?
#
loop_
_entity_poly.entity_id
_entity_poly.type
_entity_poly.pdbx_seq_one_letter_code
_entity_poly.pdbx_strand_id
1 'polypeptide(L)' 'MAWQLCIRYPSGQNRVLRLFRDREAALRCVDTIYARLGYPVHVSYVVEPFKA' A
#
# COMPACT_ATOMS: atom_id res chain seq x y z
N MET A 1 -0.13 -3.85 16.52
CA MET A 1 0.83 -3.20 15.58
C MET A 1 0.02 -2.54 14.48
N ALA A 2 0.26 -1.28 14.17
CA ALA A 2 -0.39 -0.63 13.03
C ALA A 2 0.34 -1.02 11.73
N TRP A 3 -0.41 -1.07 10.63
CA TRP A 3 0.08 -1.37 9.28
C TRP A 3 -0.22 -0.17 8.40
N GLN A 4 0.64 0.09 7.42
CA GLN A 4 0.49 1.20 6.49
C GLN A 4 0.53 0.70 5.06
N LEU A 5 -0.39 1.20 4.26
CA LEU A 5 -0.36 1.07 2.81
C LEU A 5 0.43 2.25 2.25
N CYS A 6 1.53 1.94 1.61
CA CYS A 6 2.39 2.89 0.92
C CYS A 6 2.28 2.70 -0.59
N ILE A 7 2.33 3.81 -1.33
CA ILE A 7 2.61 3.79 -2.76
C ILE A 7 4.07 4.17 -2.97
N ARG A 8 4.78 3.36 -3.75
CA ARG A 8 6.16 3.62 -4.17
C ARG A 8 6.16 4.03 -5.63
N TYR A 9 6.73 5.20 -5.89
CA TYR A 9 6.96 5.69 -7.23
C TYR A 9 8.41 5.37 -7.66
N PRO A 10 8.67 5.13 -8.95
CA PRO A 10 10.00 4.87 -9.50
C PRO A 10 10.94 6.06 -9.32
N SER A 11 10.39 7.25 -9.08
CA SER A 11 11.14 8.44 -8.67
C SER A 11 11.77 8.34 -7.27
N GLY A 12 11.57 7.23 -6.55
CA GLY A 12 12.06 7.03 -5.20
C GLY A 12 11.17 7.65 -4.11
N GLN A 13 10.09 8.32 -4.50
CA GLN A 13 9.11 8.85 -3.55
C GLN A 13 8.21 7.74 -3.04
N ASN A 14 8.10 7.66 -1.72
CA ASN A 14 7.15 6.78 -1.04
C ASN A 14 6.14 7.64 -0.30
N ARG A 15 4.85 7.33 -0.47
CA ARG A 15 3.78 8.05 0.22
C ARG A 15 2.86 7.08 0.93
N VAL A 16 2.57 7.38 2.20
CA VAL A 16 1.54 6.66 2.97
C VAL A 16 0.17 7.07 2.44
N LEU A 17 -0.62 6.10 2.01
CA LEU A 17 -2.00 6.30 1.55
C LEU A 17 -2.99 6.13 2.68
N ARG A 18 -2.80 5.10 3.50
CA ARG A 18 -3.75 4.73 4.56
C ARG A 18 -3.10 3.88 5.64
N LEU A 19 -3.56 4.07 6.88
CA LEU A 19 -3.20 3.24 8.03
C LEU A 19 -4.30 2.22 8.32
N PHE A 20 -3.89 1.05 8.76
CA PHE A 20 -4.73 -0.09 9.11
C PHE A 20 -4.32 -0.61 10.48
N ARG A 21 -5.29 -1.09 11.25
CA ARG A 21 -5.01 -1.79 12.52
C ARG A 21 -4.62 -3.25 12.30
N ASP A 22 -4.96 -3.80 11.13
CA ASP A 22 -4.83 -5.21 10.78
C ASP A 22 -4.09 -5.38 9.45
N ARG A 23 -3.20 -6.38 9.37
CA ARG A 23 -2.37 -6.65 8.18
C ARG A 23 -3.22 -7.13 7.01
N GLU A 24 -4.16 -8.04 7.26
CA GLU A 24 -4.99 -8.60 6.20
C GLU A 24 -5.91 -7.54 5.61
N ALA A 25 -6.43 -6.62 6.43
CA ALA A 25 -7.21 -5.50 5.94
C ALA A 25 -6.40 -4.61 4.97
N ALA A 26 -5.12 -4.39 5.27
CA ALA A 26 -4.22 -3.66 4.38
C ALA A 26 -3.96 -4.43 3.07
N LEU A 27 -3.72 -5.74 3.14
CA LEU A 27 -3.50 -6.60 1.97
C LEU A 27 -4.75 -6.67 1.07
N ARG A 28 -5.94 -6.90 1.65
CA ARG A 28 -7.21 -6.87 0.91
C ARG A 28 -7.44 -5.53 0.20
N CYS A 29 -6.99 -4.44 0.82
CA CYS A 29 -7.05 -3.12 0.18
C CYS A 29 -6.14 -3.04 -1.05
N VAL A 30 -4.92 -3.58 -0.98
CA VAL A 30 -4.00 -3.66 -2.13
C VAL A 30 -4.61 -4.48 -3.26
N ASP A 31 -5.16 -5.65 -2.94
CA ASP A 31 -5.81 -6.52 -3.93
C ASP A 31 -6.99 -5.80 -4.59
N THR A 32 -7.79 -5.07 -3.81
CA THR A 32 -8.90 -4.26 -4.34
C THR A 32 -8.41 -3.14 -5.26
N ILE A 33 -7.28 -2.51 -4.93
CA ILE A 33 -6.69 -1.46 -5.77
C ILE A 33 -6.23 -2.05 -7.10
N TYR A 34 -5.51 -3.17 -7.08
CA TYR A 34 -5.07 -3.86 -8.29
C TYR A 34 -6.25 -4.38 -9.13
N ALA A 35 -7.31 -4.89 -8.49
CA ALA A 35 -8.51 -5.33 -9.18
C ALA A 35 -9.29 -4.17 -9.85
N ARG A 36 -9.28 -2.97 -9.24
CA ARG A 36 -10.01 -1.79 -9.76
C ARG A 36 -9.24 -0.97 -10.77
N LEU A 37 -7.94 -0.76 -10.55
CA LEU A 37 -7.10 0.11 -11.37
C LEU A 37 -6.24 -0.67 -12.38
N GLY A 38 -6.26 -2.01 -12.32
CA GLY A 38 -5.32 -2.86 -13.02
C GLY A 38 -3.95 -2.87 -12.35
N TYR A 39 -2.95 -3.42 -13.05
CA TYR A 39 -1.55 -3.44 -12.61
C TYR A 39 -0.80 -2.25 -13.21
N PRO A 40 -0.70 -1.10 -12.48
CA PRO A 40 0.04 0.03 -13.00
C PRO A 40 1.54 -0.32 -13.14
N VAL A 41 2.08 -0.05 -14.31
CA VAL A 41 3.47 -0.40 -14.69
C VAL A 41 4.51 0.41 -13.90
N HIS A 42 4.12 1.59 -13.42
CA HIS A 42 5.04 2.57 -12.84
C HIS A 42 4.79 2.87 -11.37
N VAL A 43 3.99 2.09 -10.64
CA VAL A 43 3.87 2.25 -9.18
C VAL A 43 3.67 0.90 -8.51
N SER A 44 4.16 0.79 -7.28
CA SER A 44 3.95 -0.40 -6.45
C SER A 44 3.23 -0.04 -5.17
N TYR A 45 2.17 -0.77 -4.86
CA TYR A 45 1.47 -0.68 -3.58
C TYR A 45 2.07 -1.70 -2.62
N VAL A 46 2.50 -1.26 -1.45
CA VAL A 46 3.19 -2.09 -0.46
C VAL A 46 2.60 -1.89 0.92
N VAL A 47 2.54 -2.99 1.67
CA VAL A 47 2.10 -3.01 3.06
C VAL A 47 3.31 -3.12 3.96
N GLU A 48 3.48 -2.16 4.85
CA GLU A 48 4.59 -2.10 5.80
C GLU A 48 4.06 -1.98 7.24
N PRO A 49 4.78 -2.51 8.24
CA PRO A 49 4.48 -2.21 9.62
C PRO A 49 4.72 -0.71 9.88
N PHE A 50 3.76 -0.05 10.51
CA PHE A 50 3.91 1.33 10.95
C PHE A 50 4.99 1.39 12.03
N LYS A 51 6.08 2.09 11.73
CA LYS A 51 7.11 2.44 12.70
C LYS A 51 6.89 3.90 13.10
N ALA A 52 6.43 4.10 14.33
CA ALA A 52 6.31 5.41 14.96
C ALA A 52 7.71 5.99 15.23
#